data_AF-A0A0D0E9M8-F1
#
_entry.id   AF-A0A0D0E9M8-F1
#
_cell.length_a   1.000
_cell.length_b   1.000
_cell.length_c   1.000
_cell.angle_alpha   90.00
_cell.angle_beta   90.00
_cell.angle_gamma   90.00
#
_symmetry.space_group_name_H-M   'P 1'
#
loop_
_entity.id
_entity.type
_entity.pdbx_description
1 polymer ?
#
loop_
_entity_poly.entity_id
_entity_poly.type
_entity_poly.pdbx_seq_one_letter_code
_entity_poly.pdbx_strand_id
1 'polypeptide(L)'
;LVSTALSTNSWTQLPFPSPDVVVLQLGGPNGKCTIFNIYNAGNHQNTIKAIATYLKDNIRRVRPGEDDHVIWLGDFNQHHPLWEEERNAHLLMNRYLKEAQPLIELLSDYNMAMALLKDHPTLEALATKNWTRPDNIFCTDHTADYITQCYTNPAL
;
A
#
# COMPACT_ATOMS: atom_id res chain seq x y z
N LEU A 1 -3.69 9.49 -14.19
CA LEU A 1 -3.46 10.91 -14.55
C LEU A 1 -2.93 11.63 -13.32
N VAL A 2 -1.85 12.39 -13.43
CA VAL A 2 -1.38 13.29 -12.37
C VAL A 2 -2.01 14.66 -12.60
N SER A 3 -2.51 15.31 -11.55
CA SER A 3 -3.17 16.61 -11.65
C SER A 3 -2.25 17.67 -12.28
N THR A 4 -2.79 18.48 -13.19
CA THR A 4 -2.07 19.62 -13.79
C THR A 4 -1.81 20.76 -12.80
N ALA A 5 -2.44 20.73 -11.63
CA ALA A 5 -2.15 21.65 -10.54
C ALA A 5 -0.77 21.39 -9.90
N LEU A 6 -0.21 20.19 -10.07
CA LEU A 6 1.16 19.90 -9.64
C LEU A 6 2.15 20.38 -10.70
N SER A 7 3.18 21.08 -10.26
CA SER A 7 4.30 21.46 -11.13
C SER A 7 4.90 20.21 -11.76
N THR A 8 5.11 20.21 -13.08
CA THR A 8 5.73 19.07 -13.78
C THR A 8 7.18 18.83 -13.35
N ASN A 9 7.79 19.80 -12.65
CA ASN A 9 9.14 19.68 -12.08
C ASN A 9 9.13 19.13 -10.63
N SER A 10 7.97 19.00 -9.99
CA SER A 10 7.85 18.55 -8.59
C SER A 10 7.46 17.08 -8.46
N TRP A 11 7.40 16.34 -9.57
CA TRP A 11 7.15 14.90 -9.54
C TRP A 11 7.79 14.17 -10.71
N THR A 12 7.99 12.87 -10.55
CA THR A 12 8.43 11.97 -11.60
C THR A 12 7.78 10.60 -11.41
N GLN A 13 7.46 9.91 -12.52
CA GLN A 13 7.08 8.51 -12.46
C GLN A 13 8.33 7.65 -12.49
N LEU A 14 8.49 6.78 -11.50
CA LEU A 14 9.56 5.80 -11.50
C LEU A 14 9.10 4.58 -12.32
N PRO A 15 9.92 4.08 -13.26
CA PRO A 15 9.54 2.92 -14.05
C PRO A 15 9.41 1.71 -13.13
N PHE A 16 8.36 0.92 -13.33
CA PHE A 16 8.09 -0.32 -12.61
C PHE A 16 7.76 -1.44 -13.61
N PRO A 17 8.19 -2.69 -13.39
CA PRO A 17 8.10 -3.77 -14.38
C PRO A 17 6.70 -4.39 -14.54
N SER A 18 5.65 -3.81 -13.95
CA SER A 18 4.27 -4.29 -14.06
C SER A 18 3.30 -3.12 -14.23
N PRO A 19 2.26 -3.25 -15.09
CA PRO A 19 1.19 -2.25 -15.17
C PRO A 19 0.32 -2.19 -13.92
N ASP A 20 0.33 -3.22 -13.07
CA ASP A 20 -0.46 -3.29 -11.85
C ASP A 20 0.08 -2.40 -10.73
N VAL A 21 1.27 -1.81 -10.91
CA VAL A 21 1.86 -0.91 -9.92
C VAL A 21 2.34 0.36 -10.62
N VAL A 22 1.87 1.49 -10.12
CA VAL A 22 2.35 2.82 -10.54
C VAL A 22 3.13 3.44 -9.40
N VAL A 23 4.38 3.83 -9.68
CA VAL A 23 5.26 4.47 -8.70
C VAL A 23 5.48 5.92 -9.07
N LEU A 24 5.02 6.83 -8.22
CA LEU A 24 5.20 8.28 -8.38
C LEU A 24 6.07 8.80 -7.25
N GLN A 25 7.10 9.56 -7.58
CA GLN A 25 7.90 10.29 -6.60
C GLN A 25 7.60 11.77 -6.70
N LEU A 26 7.12 12.34 -5.61
CA LEU A 26 6.95 13.77 -5.40
C LEU A 26 8.22 14.33 -4.76
N GLY A 27 8.59 15.56 -5.11
CA GLY A 27 9.72 16.28 -4.53
C GLY A 27 9.35 17.71 -4.18
N GLY A 28 9.84 18.18 -3.04
CA GLY A 28 9.64 19.54 -2.58
C GLY A 28 10.72 19.99 -1.58
N PRO A 29 10.54 21.16 -0.94
CA PRO A 29 11.49 21.70 0.02
C PRO A 29 11.75 20.79 1.23
N ASN A 30 10.78 19.94 1.59
CA ASN A 30 10.83 19.05 2.75
C ASN A 30 11.28 17.62 2.39
N GLY A 31 11.94 17.44 1.24
CA GLY A 31 12.37 16.12 0.78
C GLY A 31 11.44 15.51 -0.26
N LYS A 32 11.44 14.18 -0.31
CA LYS A 32 10.71 13.38 -1.31
C LYS A 32 9.66 12.50 -0.66
N CYS A 33 8.60 12.24 -1.41
CA CYS A 33 7.57 11.27 -1.06
C CYS A 33 7.31 10.35 -2.24
N THR A 34 7.61 9.06 -2.10
CA THR A 34 7.34 8.06 -3.13
C THR A 34 6.07 7.28 -2.81
N ILE A 35 5.12 7.33 -3.73
CA ILE A 35 3.81 6.69 -3.63
C ILE A 35 3.79 5.50 -4.59
N PHE A 36 3.50 4.32 -4.05
CA PHE A 36 3.17 3.11 -4.81
C PHE A 36 1.67 2.96 -4.80
N ASN A 37 1.03 3.11 -5.96
CA ASN A 37 -0.35 2.69 -6.16
C ASN A 37 -0.33 1.25 -6.67
N ILE A 38 -0.84 0.31 -5.87
CA ILE A 38 -0.68 -1.12 -6.05
C ILE A 38 -2.05 -1.74 -6.31
N TYR A 39 -2.11 -2.51 -7.39
CA TYR A 39 -3.12 -3.53 -7.59
C TYR A 39 -2.46 -4.90 -7.48
N ASN A 40 -2.93 -5.72 -6.55
CA ASN A 40 -2.51 -7.11 -6.43
C ASN A 40 -3.75 -7.98 -6.62
N ALA A 41 -3.68 -8.93 -7.55
CA ALA A 41 -4.82 -9.81 -7.85
C ALA A 41 -5.14 -10.82 -6.73
N GLY A 42 -4.31 -10.91 -5.68
CA GLY A 42 -4.52 -11.76 -4.49
C GLY A 42 -4.27 -13.25 -4.69
N ASN A 43 -4.46 -13.77 -5.91
CA ASN A 43 -4.35 -15.20 -6.25
C ASN A 43 -2.92 -15.67 -6.59
N HIS A 44 -1.95 -14.77 -6.60
CA HIS A 44 -0.54 -15.08 -6.86
C HIS A 44 0.39 -14.04 -6.22
N GLN A 45 1.67 -14.39 -6.09
CA GLN A 45 2.67 -13.56 -5.39
C GLN A 45 3.49 -12.65 -6.32
N ASN A 46 3.11 -12.53 -7.60
CA ASN A 46 3.93 -11.84 -8.60
C ASN A 46 4.11 -10.35 -8.28
N THR A 47 3.03 -9.65 -7.91
CA THR A 47 3.08 -8.22 -7.57
C THR A 47 4.00 -7.96 -6.36
N ILE A 48 3.82 -8.72 -5.27
CA ILE A 48 4.64 -8.57 -4.06
C ILE A 48 6.11 -8.89 -4.33
N LYS A 49 6.41 -9.95 -5.10
CA LYS A 49 7.78 -10.29 -5.52
C LYS A 49 8.42 -9.22 -6.40
N ALA A 50 7.63 -8.61 -7.30
CA ALA A 50 8.10 -7.52 -8.15
C ALA A 50 8.43 -6.29 -7.31
N ILE A 51 7.60 -5.95 -6.32
CA ILE A 51 7.88 -4.84 -5.38
C ILE A 51 9.14 -5.13 -4.57
N ALA A 52 9.28 -6.33 -4.01
CA ALA A 52 10.46 -6.72 -3.25
C ALA A 52 11.76 -6.60 -4.06
N THR A 53 11.75 -7.13 -5.29
CA THR A 53 12.89 -7.01 -6.23
C THR A 53 13.17 -5.54 -6.56
N TYR A 54 12.12 -4.79 -6.89
CA TYR A 54 12.24 -3.40 -7.26
C TYR A 54 12.85 -2.55 -6.14
N LEU A 55 12.36 -2.70 -4.91
CA LEU A 55 12.88 -1.98 -3.76
C LEU A 55 14.33 -2.37 -3.48
N LYS A 56 14.67 -3.66 -3.50
CA LYS A 56 16.06 -4.12 -3.33
C LYS A 56 17.03 -3.43 -4.30
N ASP A 57 16.62 -3.30 -5.56
CA ASP A 57 17.48 -2.75 -6.61
C ASP A 57 17.45 -1.21 -6.64
N ASN A 58 16.39 -0.58 -6.14
CA ASN A 58 16.12 0.86 -6.33
C ASN A 58 15.88 1.64 -5.04
N ILE A 59 16.15 1.08 -3.86
CA ILE A 59 15.80 1.73 -2.58
C ILE A 59 16.39 3.14 -2.45
N ARG A 60 17.64 3.35 -2.90
CA ARG A 60 18.29 4.67 -2.90
C ARG A 60 17.62 5.69 -3.83
N ARG A 61 16.82 5.23 -4.79
CA ARG A 61 16.01 6.09 -5.65
C ARG A 61 14.61 6.29 -5.09
N VAL A 62 14.02 5.24 -4.50
CA VAL A 62 12.69 5.26 -3.89
C VAL A 62 12.67 6.11 -2.62
N ARG A 63 13.69 6.00 -1.79
CA ARG A 63 13.87 6.77 -0.55
C ARG A 63 15.33 7.23 -0.45
N PRO A 64 15.69 8.32 -1.16
CA PRO A 64 17.08 8.80 -1.20
C PRO A 64 17.65 9.27 0.14
N GLY A 65 16.83 9.94 0.96
CA GLY A 65 17.15 10.36 2.32
C GLY A 65 16.41 9.53 3.38
N GLU A 66 16.94 9.48 4.60
CA GLU A 66 16.28 8.79 5.71
C GLU A 66 14.95 9.44 6.10
N ASP A 67 14.84 10.76 5.95
CA ASP A 67 13.60 11.49 6.22
C ASP A 67 12.63 11.52 5.02
N ASP A 68 13.01 10.91 3.89
CA ASP A 68 12.10 10.79 2.75
C ASP A 68 11.01 9.76 3.02
N HIS A 69 9.82 10.05 2.52
CA HIS A 69 8.60 9.30 2.80
C HIS A 69 8.34 8.25 1.72
N VAL A 70 7.78 7.10 2.12
CA VAL A 70 7.23 6.12 1.19
C VAL A 70 5.82 5.75 1.65
N ILE A 71 4.88 5.73 0.70
CA ILE A 71 3.49 5.33 0.93
C ILE A 71 3.13 4.22 -0.05
N TRP A 72 2.60 3.11 0.44
CA TRP A 72 2.02 2.03 -0.35
C TRP A 72 0.53 2.04 -0.15
N LEU A 73 -0.24 2.15 -1.24
CA LEU A 73 -1.69 2.19 -1.17
C LEU A 73 -2.31 1.43 -2.34
N GLY A 74 -3.55 1.00 -2.16
CA GLY A 74 -4.36 0.41 -3.21
C GLY A 74 -4.98 -0.91 -2.78
N ASP A 75 -5.38 -1.69 -3.78
CA ASP A 75 -6.08 -2.96 -3.60
C ASP A 75 -5.05 -4.10 -3.54
N PHE A 76 -4.91 -4.69 -2.36
CA PHE A 76 -4.00 -5.80 -2.14
C PHE A 76 -4.65 -7.17 -2.39
N ASN A 77 -6.00 -7.25 -2.45
CA ASN A 77 -6.79 -8.49 -2.44
C ASN A 77 -6.24 -9.57 -1.49
N GLN A 78 -5.80 -9.15 -0.30
CA GLN A 78 -5.26 -10.02 0.74
C GLN A 78 -5.92 -9.73 2.08
N HIS A 79 -6.14 -10.80 2.85
CA HIS A 79 -6.79 -10.74 4.14
C HIS A 79 -5.83 -11.21 5.22
N HIS A 80 -5.75 -10.45 6.32
CA HIS A 80 -4.90 -10.78 7.45
C HIS A 80 -5.49 -10.21 8.75
N PRO A 81 -5.35 -10.88 9.91
CA PRO A 81 -5.90 -10.42 11.19
C PRO A 81 -5.40 -9.05 11.68
N LEU A 82 -4.31 -8.54 11.08
CA LEU A 82 -3.75 -7.22 11.40
C LEU A 82 -4.64 -6.06 10.91
N TRP A 83 -5.41 -6.26 9.83
CA TRP A 83 -6.23 -5.20 9.25
C TRP A 83 -7.71 -5.59 9.08
N GLU A 84 -7.98 -6.88 8.92
CA GLU A 84 -9.32 -7.42 8.67
C GLU A 84 -10.09 -7.62 9.98
N GLU A 85 -11.42 -7.49 9.89
CA GLU A 85 -12.32 -7.68 11.03
C GLU A 85 -12.46 -9.16 11.41
N GLU A 86 -12.60 -9.44 12.70
CA GLU A 86 -12.76 -10.82 13.20
C GLU A 86 -14.02 -11.52 12.66
N ARG A 87 -15.08 -10.75 12.33
CA ARG A 87 -16.28 -11.29 11.68
C ARG A 87 -15.98 -11.97 10.34
N ASN A 88 -14.87 -11.60 9.70
CA ASN A 88 -14.39 -12.18 8.46
C ASN A 88 -13.45 -13.38 8.71
N ALA A 89 -13.59 -14.11 9.81
CA ALA A 89 -12.78 -15.29 10.16
C ALA A 89 -12.63 -16.32 9.02
N HIS A 90 -13.62 -16.42 8.13
CA HIS A 90 -13.56 -17.28 6.95
C HIS A 90 -12.47 -16.87 5.93
N LEU A 91 -12.07 -15.59 5.93
CA LEU A 91 -10.95 -15.01 5.18
C LEU A 91 -9.63 -15.04 5.97
N LEU A 92 -9.65 -15.53 7.21
CA LEU A 92 -8.47 -15.60 8.10
C LEU A 92 -7.96 -17.04 8.27
N MET A 93 -8.40 -17.96 7.42
CA MET A 93 -7.92 -19.34 7.40
C MET A 93 -6.45 -19.42 6.98
N ASN A 94 -5.77 -20.50 7.37
CA ASN A 94 -4.34 -20.73 7.11
C ASN A 94 -3.88 -20.48 5.66
N ARG A 95 -4.74 -20.71 4.66
CA ARG A 95 -4.41 -20.42 3.25
C ARG A 95 -4.18 -18.92 3.01
N TYR A 96 -5.07 -18.07 3.53
CA TYR A 96 -4.99 -16.62 3.37
C TYR A 96 -3.84 -16.03 4.16
N LEU A 97 -3.54 -16.58 5.35
CA LEU A 97 -2.37 -16.18 6.12
C LEU A 97 -1.08 -16.48 5.35
N LYS A 98 -0.97 -17.65 4.73
CA LYS A 98 0.19 -18.00 3.87
C LYS A 98 0.29 -17.09 2.64
N GLU A 99 -0.84 -16.68 2.08
CA GLU A 99 -0.89 -15.77 0.93
C GLU A 99 -0.48 -14.34 1.31
N ALA A 100 -0.87 -13.86 2.50
CA ALA A 100 -0.52 -12.53 2.99
C ALA A 100 0.90 -12.45 3.57
N GLN A 101 1.50 -13.58 3.97
CA GLN A 101 2.80 -13.63 4.64
C GLN A 101 3.91 -12.87 3.90
N PRO A 102 4.08 -12.97 2.56
CA PRO A 102 5.11 -12.20 1.86
C PRO A 102 4.91 -10.69 1.95
N LEU A 103 3.66 -10.21 2.02
CA LEU A 103 3.37 -8.80 2.26
C LEU A 103 3.74 -8.41 3.69
N ILE A 104 3.43 -9.24 4.69
CA ILE A 104 3.82 -8.99 6.10
C ILE A 104 5.34 -8.86 6.25
N GLU A 105 6.09 -9.79 5.66
CA GLU A 105 7.55 -9.75 5.67
C GLU A 105 8.06 -8.47 5.01
N LEU A 106 7.50 -8.11 3.85
CA LEU A 106 7.90 -6.90 3.14
C LEU A 106 7.60 -5.62 3.92
N LEU A 107 6.46 -5.55 4.62
CA LEU A 107 6.15 -4.42 5.49
C LEU A 107 7.15 -4.30 6.64
N SER A 108 7.54 -5.43 7.23
CA SER A 108 8.55 -5.49 8.30
C SER A 108 9.94 -5.07 7.79
N ASP A 109 10.37 -5.59 6.64
CA ASP A 109 11.69 -5.33 6.06
C ASP A 109 11.93 -3.85 5.76
N TYR A 110 10.86 -3.11 5.42
CA TYR A 110 10.92 -1.69 5.07
C TYR A 110 10.38 -0.76 6.17
N ASN A 111 10.13 -1.29 7.38
CA ASN A 111 9.61 -0.56 8.54
C ASN A 111 8.36 0.28 8.21
N MET A 112 7.35 -0.41 7.64
CA MET A 112 6.11 0.20 7.21
C MET A 112 5.04 0.10 8.30
N ALA A 113 4.44 1.23 8.65
CA ALA A 113 3.30 1.35 9.54
C ALA A 113 1.98 1.37 8.75
N MET A 114 0.90 0.87 9.36
CA MET A 114 -0.46 0.97 8.81
C MET A 114 -1.01 2.38 9.05
N ALA A 115 -1.29 3.11 7.97
CA ALA A 115 -1.97 4.41 8.06
C ALA A 115 -3.49 4.24 8.23
N LEU A 116 -4.09 3.26 7.54
CA LEU A 116 -5.48 2.87 7.77
C LEU A 116 -5.53 1.84 8.91
N LEU A 117 -6.16 2.19 10.02
CA LEU A 117 -6.24 1.31 11.20
C LEU A 117 -7.13 0.10 10.95
N LYS A 118 -6.92 -0.98 11.72
CA LYS A 118 -7.73 -2.21 11.69
C LYS A 118 -9.24 -1.90 11.74
N ASP A 119 -10.04 -2.82 11.21
CA ASP A 119 -11.51 -2.80 11.31
C ASP A 119 -12.21 -1.67 10.52
N HIS A 120 -11.52 -1.16 9.49
CA HIS A 120 -12.07 -0.19 8.54
C HIS A 120 -12.29 -0.87 7.17
N PRO A 121 -13.50 -1.40 6.88
CA PRO A 121 -13.77 -2.08 5.63
C PRO A 121 -13.75 -1.11 4.46
N THR A 122 -13.23 -1.56 3.33
CA THR A 122 -13.04 -0.75 2.11
C THR A 122 -13.89 -1.24 0.94
N LEU A 123 -14.44 -2.46 1.05
CA LEU A 123 -15.25 -3.06 0.01
C LEU A 123 -16.50 -3.72 0.60
N GLU A 124 -17.68 -3.43 0.02
CA GLU A 124 -18.89 -4.23 0.20
C GLU A 124 -19.03 -5.22 -0.96
N ALA A 125 -18.94 -6.52 -0.67
CA ALA A 125 -19.17 -7.54 -1.68
C ALA A 125 -20.64 -7.50 -2.15
N LEU A 126 -20.85 -7.25 -3.45
CA LEU A 126 -22.19 -7.04 -4.03
C LEU A 126 -23.16 -8.19 -3.75
N ALA A 127 -22.68 -9.43 -3.84
CA ALA A 127 -23.52 -10.63 -3.73
C ALA A 127 -23.92 -10.97 -2.30
N THR A 128 -23.02 -10.77 -1.34
CA THR A 128 -23.21 -11.20 0.06
C THR A 128 -23.51 -10.04 1.00
N LYS A 129 -23.30 -8.80 0.55
CA LYS A 129 -23.30 -7.60 1.41
C LYS A 129 -22.31 -7.67 2.57
N ASN A 130 -21.30 -8.52 2.41
CA ASN A 130 -20.24 -8.64 3.39
C ASN A 130 -19.20 -7.53 3.16
N TRP A 131 -18.86 -6.85 4.23
CA TRP A 131 -17.86 -5.79 4.23
C TRP A 131 -16.50 -6.38 4.60
N THR A 132 -15.55 -6.22 3.69
CA THR A 132 -14.18 -6.74 3.80
C THR A 132 -13.17 -5.62 3.55
N ARG A 133 -11.88 -5.91 3.78
CA ARG A 133 -10.81 -4.95 3.61
C ARG A 133 -9.67 -5.47 2.72
N PRO A 134 -9.88 -5.50 1.38
CA PRO A 134 -8.82 -5.79 0.43
C PRO A 134 -7.87 -4.58 0.22
N ASP A 135 -8.35 -3.35 0.43
CA ASP A 135 -7.53 -2.15 0.28
C ASP A 135 -6.76 -1.81 1.55
N ASN A 136 -5.52 -1.39 1.39
CA ASN A 136 -4.68 -0.97 2.51
C ASN A 136 -3.85 0.25 2.17
N ILE A 137 -3.42 0.95 3.23
CA ILE A 137 -2.53 2.10 3.15
C ILE A 137 -1.44 1.91 4.21
N PHE A 138 -0.21 1.76 3.75
CA PHE A 138 0.99 1.63 4.56
C PHE A 138 1.93 2.79 4.26
N CYS A 139 2.72 3.21 5.22
CA CYS A 139 3.71 4.27 5.04
C CYS A 139 4.97 3.99 5.87
N THR A 140 6.09 4.62 5.59
CA THR A 140 7.25 4.55 6.51
C THR A 140 6.83 4.99 7.90
N ASP A 141 7.34 4.36 8.95
CA ASP A 141 6.94 4.58 10.34
C ASP A 141 6.83 6.08 10.73
N HIS A 142 7.89 6.86 10.47
CA HIS A 142 7.89 8.30 10.74
C HIS A 142 6.88 9.11 9.91
N THR A 143 6.41 8.58 8.77
CA THR A 143 5.37 9.24 7.95
C THR A 143 4.01 9.17 8.64
N ALA A 144 3.77 8.17 9.49
CA ALA A 144 2.51 8.04 10.21
C ALA A 144 2.22 9.27 11.10
N ASP A 145 3.26 9.89 11.67
CA ASP A 145 3.15 11.10 12.49
C ASP A 145 2.64 12.33 11.70
N TYR A 146 2.79 12.32 10.37
CA TYR A 146 2.33 13.39 9.47
C TYR A 146 0.95 13.12 8.89
N ILE A 147 0.39 11.92 9.06
CA ILE A 147 -0.95 11.58 8.58
C ILE A 147 -1.96 12.02 9.64
N THR A 148 -2.66 13.12 9.37
CA THR A 148 -3.67 13.64 10.32
C THR A 148 -4.87 12.71 10.46
N GLN A 149 -5.35 12.13 9.36
CA GLN A 149 -6.50 11.22 9.34
C GLN A 149 -6.40 10.26 8.14
N CYS A 150 -6.86 9.03 8.34
CA CYS A 150 -7.03 8.03 7.29
C CYS A 150 -8.26 7.18 7.62
N TYR A 151 -9.31 7.28 6.81
CA TYR A 151 -10.59 6.63 7.06
C TYR A 151 -11.26 6.25 5.73
N THR A 152 -12.23 5.33 5.80
CA THR A 152 -13.04 4.94 4.65
C THR A 152 -14.26 5.84 4.54
N ASN A 153 -14.62 6.23 3.32
CA ASN A 153 -15.82 7.01 3.06
C ASN A 153 -16.78 6.18 2.19
N PRO A 154 -17.76 5.48 2.80
CA PRO A 154 -18.69 4.63 2.06
C PRO A 154 -19.74 5.40 1.24
N ALA A 155 -19.79 6.74 1.36
CA ALA A 155 -20.74 7.59 0.64
C ALA A 155 -20.22 8.14 -0.70
N LEU A 156 -18.96 7.85 -1.06
CA LEU A 156 -18.34 8.22 -2.33
C LEU A 156 -18.47 7.11 -3.38
#